data_AF-A0A3M0GAS4-F1
#
_entry.id   AF-A0A3M0GAS4-F1
#
_cell.length_a   1.000
_cell.length_b   1.000
_cell.length_c   1.000
_cell.angle_alpha   90.00
_cell.angle_beta   90.00
_cell.angle_gamma   90.00
#
_symmetry.space_group_name_H-M   'P 1'
#
loop_
_entity.id
_entity.type
_entity.pdbx_description
1 polymer ?
#
loop_
_entity_poly.entity_id
_entity_poly.type
_entity_poly.pdbx_seq_one_letter_code
_entity_poly.pdbx_strand_id
1 'polypeptide(L)'
;MSSSYYYRTLDHREKLEDKAFTTSDGVSGWIIRENYWNVPDQPVSGDEVVIVVLDNGAKDSLTLFHSQAPIEDQRRKDKVADALATLSKR
;
A
#
# COMPACT_ATOMS: atom_id res chain seq x y z
N MET A 1 5.05 -5.24 -16.29
CA MET A 1 5.12 -6.67 -15.92
C MET A 1 3.86 -6.99 -15.14
N SER A 2 3.02 -7.85 -15.69
CA SER A 2 1.67 -8.17 -15.21
C SER A 2 1.71 -8.92 -13.87
N SER A 3 0.68 -8.70 -13.05
CA SER A 3 0.34 -9.36 -11.76
C SER A 3 0.53 -10.89 -11.71
N SER A 4 0.71 -11.55 -12.86
CA SER A 4 0.98 -12.99 -12.95
C SER A 4 2.38 -13.43 -12.50
N TYR A 5 3.42 -12.56 -12.54
CA TYR A 5 4.75 -12.92 -12.04
C TYR A 5 4.78 -13.00 -10.50
N TYR A 6 3.99 -12.13 -9.83
CA TYR A 6 3.88 -12.06 -8.37
C TYR A 6 3.40 -13.36 -7.74
N TYR A 7 2.46 -14.08 -8.35
CA TYR A 7 1.92 -15.31 -7.74
C TYR A 7 2.90 -16.49 -7.70
N ARG A 8 4.02 -16.47 -8.43
CA ARG A 8 5.03 -17.54 -8.40
C ARG A 8 6.14 -17.30 -7.39
N THR A 9 6.29 -16.07 -6.91
CA THR A 9 7.43 -15.66 -6.07
C THR A 9 7.01 -15.26 -4.66
N LEU A 10 5.72 -15.35 -4.33
CA LEU A 10 5.17 -15.02 -3.03
C LEU A 10 4.82 -16.30 -2.26
N ASP A 11 5.37 -16.41 -1.05
CA ASP A 11 5.09 -17.51 -0.13
C ASP A 11 3.80 -17.27 0.67
N HIS A 12 3.63 -16.04 1.13
CA HIS A 12 2.52 -15.65 1.99
C HIS A 12 2.10 -14.19 1.74
N ARG A 13 0.83 -13.89 2.04
CA ARG A 13 0.29 -12.53 2.12
C ARG A 13 -0.49 -12.36 3.42
N GLU A 14 -0.30 -11.22 4.07
CA GLU A 14 -1.03 -10.83 5.27
C GLU A 14 -1.71 -9.49 5.01
N LYS A 15 -3.02 -9.45 5.22
CA LYS A 15 -3.78 -8.21 5.11
C LYS A 15 -3.69 -7.43 6.42
N LEU A 16 -3.12 -6.23 6.36
CA LEU A 16 -3.01 -5.31 7.49
C LEU A 16 -4.18 -4.33 7.54
N GLU A 17 -4.57 -3.80 6.38
CA GLU A 17 -5.64 -2.81 6.25
C GLU A 17 -6.36 -2.95 4.90
N ASP A 18 -7.67 -2.79 4.92
CA ASP A 18 -8.53 -2.80 3.74
C ASP A 18 -9.85 -2.16 4.13
N LYS A 19 -9.94 -0.83 3.94
CA LYS A 19 -11.06 -0.03 4.43
C LYS A 19 -11.26 1.25 3.62
N ALA A 20 -12.43 1.85 3.80
CA ALA A 20 -12.71 3.20 3.28
C ALA A 20 -11.73 4.22 3.87
N PHE A 21 -11.29 5.15 3.04
CA PHE A 21 -10.36 6.21 3.39
C PHE A 21 -10.95 7.55 2.97
N THR A 22 -10.89 8.54 3.85
CA THR A 22 -11.32 9.91 3.54
C THR A 22 -10.20 10.87 3.93
N THR A 23 -9.79 11.69 2.97
CA THR A 23 -8.77 12.71 3.22
C THR A 23 -9.31 13.83 4.10
N SER A 24 -8.42 14.64 4.66
CA SER A 24 -8.77 15.77 5.53
C SER A 24 -9.64 16.83 4.83
N ASP A 25 -9.52 16.97 3.51
CA ASP A 25 -10.32 17.85 2.65
C ASP A 25 -11.61 17.17 2.12
N GLY A 26 -11.89 15.93 2.52
CA GLY A 26 -13.17 15.24 2.25
C GLY A 26 -13.21 14.38 0.99
N VAL A 27 -12.09 14.18 0.30
CA VAL A 27 -12.01 13.28 -0.85
C VAL A 27 -12.11 11.83 -0.37
N SER A 28 -13.01 11.06 -0.96
CA SER A 28 -13.28 9.69 -0.56
C SER A 28 -12.50 8.69 -1.41
N GLY A 29 -12.22 7.54 -0.81
CA GLY A 29 -11.40 6.51 -1.43
C GLY A 29 -11.32 5.25 -0.59
N TRP A 30 -10.29 4.46 -0.87
CA TRP A 30 -9.99 3.24 -0.12
C TRP A 30 -8.48 3.09 0.07
N ILE A 31 -8.11 2.50 1.19
CA ILE A 31 -6.74 2.13 1.51
C ILE A 31 -6.64 0.61 1.60
N ILE A 32 -5.59 0.06 0.99
CA ILE A 32 -5.18 -1.33 1.10
C ILE A 32 -3.75 -1.33 1.60
N ARG A 33 -3.49 -2.12 2.65
CA ARG A 33 -2.15 -2.34 3.19
C ARG A 33 -1.96 -3.82 3.43
N GLU A 34 -0.93 -4.40 2.82
CA GLU A 34 -0.62 -5.82 2.92
C GLU A 34 0.88 -6.03 3.07
N ASN A 35 1.25 -7.05 3.84
CA ASN A 35 2.58 -7.62 3.79
C ASN A 35 2.60 -8.76 2.77
N TYR A 36 3.64 -8.80 1.95
CA TYR A 36 3.91 -9.87 1.01
C TYR A 36 5.28 -10.47 1.33
N TRP A 37 5.33 -11.78 1.60
CA TRP A 37 6.59 -12.49 1.78
C TRP A 37 6.99 -13.18 0.50
N ASN A 38 8.26 -13.03 0.18
CA ASN A 38 8.87 -13.75 -0.90
C ASN A 38 9.14 -15.21 -0.47
N VAL A 39 9.28 -16.09 -1.46
CA VAL A 39 9.77 -17.46 -1.21
C VAL A 39 11.16 -17.44 -0.54
N PRO A 40 11.50 -18.44 0.32
CA PRO A 40 12.67 -18.41 1.20
C PRO A 40 14.05 -18.15 0.57
N ASP A 41 14.20 -18.36 -0.74
CA ASP A 41 15.46 -18.19 -1.46
C ASP A 41 15.64 -16.79 -2.10
N GLN A 42 14.75 -15.83 -1.81
CA GLN A 42 14.86 -14.47 -2.34
C GLN A 42 15.77 -13.56 -1.49
N PRO A 43 16.46 -12.57 -2.10
CA PRO A 43 17.36 -11.66 -1.37
C PRO A 43 16.70 -10.75 -0.33
N VAL A 44 15.37 -10.56 -0.41
CA VAL A 44 14.57 -9.76 0.52
C VAL A 44 13.42 -10.62 1.02
N SER A 45 13.17 -10.60 2.33
CA SER A 45 12.12 -11.37 3.02
C SER A 45 10.72 -11.10 2.48
N GLY A 46 10.46 -9.86 2.09
CA GLY A 46 9.16 -9.42 1.63
C GLY A 46 9.04 -7.91 1.70
N ASP A 47 7.88 -7.39 1.29
CA ASP A 47 7.55 -5.98 1.38
C ASP A 47 6.18 -5.75 2.01
N GLU A 48 6.07 -4.68 2.80
CA GLU A 48 4.81 -4.04 3.09
C GLU A 48 4.45 -3.11 1.92
N VAL A 49 3.24 -3.28 1.37
CA VAL A 49 2.69 -2.48 0.30
C VAL A 49 1.54 -1.65 0.85
N VAL A 50 1.52 -0.35 0.55
CA VAL A 50 0.38 0.53 0.80
C VAL A 50 -0.13 1.08 -0.51
N ILE A 51 -1.44 0.97 -0.72
CA ILE A 51 -2.17 1.56 -1.84
C ILE A 51 -3.28 2.44 -1.27
N VAL A 52 -3.32 3.70 -1.67
CA VAL A 52 -4.49 4.57 -1.47
C VAL A 52 -5.00 4.99 -2.82
N VAL A 53 -6.30 4.78 -3.05
CA VAL A 53 -6.98 5.25 -4.25
C VAL A 53 -8.03 6.27 -3.84
N LEU A 54 -7.99 7.44 -4.47
CA LEU A 54 -8.92 8.53 -4.20
C LEU A 54 -9.74 8.83 -5.45
N ASP A 55 -11.04 8.98 -5.25
CA ASP A 55 -11.97 9.50 -6.25
C ASP A 55 -12.12 11.01 -6.02
N ASN A 56 -11.44 11.79 -6.85
CA ASN A 56 -11.47 13.25 -6.81
C ASN A 56 -12.62 13.86 -7.64
N GLY A 57 -13.58 13.04 -8.09
CA GLY A 57 -14.70 13.48 -8.92
C GLY A 57 -14.37 13.68 -10.40
N ALA A 58 -13.13 13.38 -10.83
CA ALA A 58 -12.78 13.39 -12.23
C ALA A 58 -13.33 12.14 -12.93
N LYS A 59 -14.16 12.35 -13.95
CA LYS A 59 -14.96 11.30 -14.62
C LYS A 59 -14.16 10.09 -15.11
N ASP A 60 -12.92 10.32 -15.54
CA ASP A 60 -12.11 9.31 -16.23
C ASP A 60 -10.76 9.07 -15.55
N SER A 61 -10.58 9.50 -14.30
CA SER A 61 -9.31 9.33 -13.58
C SER A 61 -9.48 9.17 -12.08
N LEU A 62 -8.58 8.40 -11.48
CA LEU A 62 -8.43 8.29 -10.03
C LEU A 62 -7.02 8.75 -9.64
N THR A 63 -6.86 9.19 -8.40
CA THR A 63 -5.53 9.44 -7.84
C THR A 63 -5.07 8.18 -7.13
N LEU A 64 -3.84 7.74 -7.41
CA LEU A 64 -3.22 6.57 -6.80
C LEU A 64 -1.96 7.00 -6.04
N PHE A 65 -1.91 6.68 -4.75
CA PHE A 65 -0.68 6.61 -3.99
C PHE A 65 -0.29 5.14 -3.81
N HIS A 66 0.95 4.81 -4.13
CA HIS A 66 1.49 3.47 -3.97
C HIS A 66 2.88 3.55 -3.34
N SER A 67 3.10 2.78 -2.27
CA SER A 67 4.40 2.57 -1.68
C SER A 67 4.67 1.09 -1.46
N GLN A 68 5.95 0.75 -1.49
CA GLN A 68 6.46 -0.59 -1.21
C GLN A 68 7.76 -0.44 -0.43
N ALA A 69 7.87 -1.11 0.71
CA ALA A 69 9.02 -1.06 1.60
C ALA A 69 9.31 -2.46 2.16
N PRO A 70 10.57 -2.86 2.33
CA PRO A 70 10.88 -4.12 2.98
C PRO A 70 10.20 -4.19 4.34
N ILE A 71 9.61 -5.35 4.69
CA ILE A 71 8.86 -5.53 5.96
C ILE A 71 9.75 -5.13 7.15
N GLU A 72 11.07 -5.33 7.01
CA GLU A 72 12.06 -5.12 8.08
C GLU A 72 12.57 -3.66 8.14
N ASP A 73 12.31 -2.83 7.12
CA ASP A 73 12.75 -1.43 7.07
C ASP A 73 11.74 -0.50 7.78
N GLN A 74 11.71 -0.58 9.11
CA GLN A 74 10.80 0.22 9.95
C GLN A 74 10.90 1.72 9.66
N ARG A 75 12.12 2.23 9.46
CA ARG A 75 12.35 3.66 9.16
C ARG A 75 11.62 4.11 7.89
N ARG A 76 11.55 3.27 6.87
CA ARG A 76 10.81 3.59 5.64
C ARG A 76 9.31 3.49 5.84
N LYS A 77 8.84 2.48 6.58
CA LYS A 77 7.43 2.32 6.94
C LYS A 77 6.92 3.52 7.75
N ASP A 78 7.71 4.05 8.68
CA ASP A 78 7.37 5.25 9.45
C ASP A 78 7.18 6.47 8.55
N LYS A 79 8.06 6.69 7.56
CA LYS A 79 7.92 7.78 6.59
C LYS A 79 6.66 7.65 5.73
N VAL A 80 6.29 6.43 5.36
CA VAL A 80 5.04 6.17 4.63
C VAL A 80 3.85 6.48 5.53
N ALA A 81 3.86 6.04 6.79
CA ALA A 81 2.82 6.33 7.75
C ALA A 81 2.66 7.84 7.99
N ASP A 82 3.76 8.57 8.14
CA ASP A 82 3.76 10.03 8.28
C ASP A 82 3.14 10.70 7.04
N ALA A 83 3.50 10.26 5.83
CA ALA A 83 2.90 10.79 4.60
C ALA A 83 1.38 10.54 4.55
N LEU A 84 0.92 9.34 4.91
CA LEU A 84 -0.51 9.01 4.96
C LEU A 84 -1.25 9.84 6.03
N ALA A 85 -0.60 10.10 7.17
CA ALA A 85 -1.15 10.94 8.23
C ALA A 85 -1.38 12.38 7.75
N THR A 86 -0.57 12.90 6.82
CA THR A 86 -0.82 14.23 6.22
C THR A 86 -2.07 14.27 5.34
N LEU A 87 -2.46 13.13 4.75
CA LEU A 87 -3.66 13.02 3.91
C LEU A 87 -4.91 12.83 4.76
N SER A 88 -4.79 12.18 5.91
CA SER A 88 -5.91 11.76 6.75
C SER A 88 -6.43 12.89 7.64
N LYS A 89 -7.73 12.88 7.96
CA LYS A 89 -8.29 13.76 8.99
C LYS A 89 -7.70 13.37 10.36
N ARG A 90 -7.16 14.34 11.11
CA ARG A 90 -6.78 14.14 12.52
C ARG A 90 -8.01 13.85 13.38
#